data_AF-A0A914GB10-F1
#
_entry.id   AF-A0A914GB10-F1
#
_cell.length_a   1.000
_cell.length_b   1.000
_cell.length_c   1.000
_cell.angle_alpha   90.00
_cell.angle_beta   90.00
_cell.angle_gamma   90.00
#
_symmetry.space_group_name_H-M   'P 1'
#
loop_
_entity.id
_entity.type
_entity.pdbx_description
1 polymer ?
#
loop_
_entity_poly.entity_id
_entity_poly.type
_entity_poly.pdbx_seq_one_letter_code
_entity_poly.pdbx_strand_id
1 'polypeptide(L)'
;MSLNKLSIDKVDLKGKRVLIRVDFNVPQKDGKITNNQRIAAAIPTIKYALENGAKAVILMSHLGRPDGRKNDKYTLKPVAEEVEKLLNKKVIFANDCVGEEVEKLTANPEEGSVILLENLRYHIEEEGKGVNEAGEKIKASKEDIEKFRKSLSKNGDVY
;
A
#
# COMPACT_ATOMS: atom_id res chain seq x y z
N MET A 1 -5.24 13.59 24.83
CA MET A 1 -3.81 13.87 24.58
C MET A 1 -3.71 14.43 23.17
N SER A 2 -3.23 15.66 23.00
CA SER A 2 -2.90 16.17 21.66
C SER A 2 -1.54 15.60 21.25
N LEU A 3 -1.47 14.91 20.11
CA LEU A 3 -0.20 14.47 19.55
C LEU A 3 0.42 15.65 18.79
N ASN A 4 1.64 16.07 19.14
CA ASN A 4 2.40 17.10 18.42
C ASN A 4 3.00 16.55 17.11
N LYS A 5 2.19 15.86 16.30
CA LYS A 5 2.59 15.29 15.00
C LYS A 5 1.79 15.99 13.90
N LEU A 6 2.43 16.13 12.73
CA LEU A 6 1.77 16.64 11.54
C LEU A 6 0.64 15.68 11.14
N SER A 7 -0.53 16.22 10.84
CA SER A 7 -1.72 15.48 10.41
C SER A 7 -2.08 15.84 8.98
N ILE A 8 -2.83 14.97 8.30
CA ILE A 8 -3.19 15.13 6.89
C ILE A 8 -3.92 16.45 6.59
N ASP A 9 -4.68 16.98 7.55
CA ASP A 9 -5.39 18.25 7.43
C ASP A 9 -4.49 19.50 7.50
N LYS A 10 -3.18 19.30 7.71
CA LYS A 10 -2.15 20.34 7.75
C LYS A 10 -1.18 20.27 6.58
N VAL A 11 -1.45 19.41 5.58
CA VAL A 11 -0.59 19.20 4.42
C VAL A 11 -1.32 19.63 3.15
N ASP A 12 -0.62 20.31 2.24
CA ASP A 12 -1.17 20.61 0.92
C ASP A 12 -1.11 19.36 0.02
N LEU A 13 -2.28 18.89 -0.37
CA LEU A 13 -2.44 17.69 -1.21
C LEU A 13 -2.70 18.03 -2.67
N LYS A 14 -2.95 19.31 -3.01
CA LYS A 14 -3.44 19.68 -4.33
C LYS A 14 -2.42 19.36 -5.43
N GLY A 15 -2.84 18.58 -6.42
CA GLY A 15 -1.99 18.13 -7.53
C GLY A 15 -0.89 17.14 -7.13
N LYS A 16 -0.86 16.68 -5.87
CA LYS A 16 0.15 15.74 -5.36
C LYS A 16 -0.30 14.30 -5.50
N ARG A 17 0.68 13.41 -5.66
CA ARG A 17 0.52 11.97 -5.49
C ARG A 17 0.68 11.64 -4.01
N VAL A 18 -0.37 11.16 -3.36
CA VAL A 18 -0.38 10.91 -1.92
C VAL A 18 -0.17 9.43 -1.67
N LEU A 19 0.98 9.04 -1.11
CA LEU A 19 1.28 7.67 -0.72
C LEU A 19 0.78 7.43 0.70
N ILE A 20 -0.18 6.53 0.89
CA ILE A 20 -0.80 6.27 2.19
C ILE A 20 -0.51 4.83 2.61
N ARG A 21 0.14 4.68 3.77
CA ARG A 21 0.27 3.37 4.42
C ARG A 21 -0.94 3.09 5.28
N VAL A 22 -1.71 2.08 4.89
CA VAL A 22 -2.99 1.70 5.52
C VAL A 22 -2.87 0.32 6.20
N ASP A 23 -3.74 0.04 7.16
CA ASP A 23 -3.87 -1.29 7.76
C ASP A 23 -4.97 -2.07 7.04
N PHE A 24 -4.61 -2.87 6.03
CA PHE A 24 -5.50 -3.79 5.34
C PHE A 24 -5.23 -5.25 5.72
N ASN A 25 -4.63 -5.49 6.89
CA ASN A 25 -4.44 -6.84 7.38
C ASN A 25 -5.76 -7.38 7.94
N VAL A 26 -6.62 -7.86 7.03
CA VAL A 26 -7.97 -8.37 7.30
C VAL A 26 -8.02 -9.91 7.24
N PRO A 27 -8.89 -10.55 8.02
CA PRO A 27 -9.10 -11.99 7.91
C PRO A 27 -9.73 -12.33 6.55
N GLN A 28 -9.17 -13.35 5.90
CA GLN A 28 -9.69 -13.92 4.66
C GLN A 28 -9.94 -15.43 4.82
N LYS A 29 -11.00 -15.91 4.19
CA LYS A 29 -11.33 -17.32 4.06
C LYS A 29 -11.62 -17.61 2.59
N ASP A 30 -10.89 -18.54 1.99
CA ASP A 30 -11.02 -18.94 0.58
C ASP A 30 -10.96 -17.73 -0.39
N GLY A 31 -10.03 -16.81 -0.13
CA GLY A 31 -9.85 -15.57 -0.92
C GLY A 31 -10.91 -14.50 -0.69
N LYS A 32 -11.87 -14.70 0.22
CA LYS A 32 -12.92 -13.74 0.56
C LYS A 32 -12.66 -13.08 1.91
N ILE A 33 -12.84 -11.77 1.97
CA ILE A 33 -12.72 -10.98 3.20
C ILE A 33 -13.91 -11.30 4.11
N THR A 34 -13.65 -11.70 5.35
CA THR A 34 -14.71 -12.03 6.33
C THR A 34 -15.03 -10.87 7.27
N ASN A 35 -14.13 -9.89 7.40
CA ASN A 35 -14.36 -8.67 8.16
C ASN A 35 -13.62 -7.51 7.47
N ASN A 36 -14.36 -6.51 6.99
CA ASN A 36 -13.84 -5.37 6.24
C ASN A 36 -13.67 -4.09 7.09
N GLN A 37 -13.84 -4.15 8.42
CA GLN A 37 -13.80 -2.96 9.30
C GLN A 37 -12.52 -2.14 9.14
N ARG A 38 -11.37 -2.80 8.97
CA ARG A 38 -10.09 -2.11 8.76
C ARG A 38 -10.03 -1.38 7.42
N ILE A 39 -10.66 -1.95 6.39
CA ILE A 39 -10.75 -1.33 5.07
C ILE A 39 -11.66 -0.11 5.15
N ALA A 40 -12.86 -0.28 5.74
CA ALA A 40 -13.82 0.80 5.94
C ALA A 40 -13.22 1.97 6.73
N ALA A 41 -12.38 1.69 7.74
CA ALA A 41 -11.72 2.71 8.55
C ALA A 41 -10.71 3.58 7.77
N ALA A 42 -10.16 3.08 6.65
CA ALA A 42 -9.22 3.86 5.82
C ALA A 42 -9.94 4.76 4.81
N ILE A 43 -11.20 4.46 4.47
CA ILE A 43 -11.98 5.17 3.44
C ILE A 43 -12.06 6.69 3.70
N PRO A 44 -12.30 7.18 4.93
CA PRO A 44 -12.33 8.62 5.19
C PRO A 44 -11.04 9.34 4.79
N THR A 45 -9.87 8.77 5.08
CA THR A 45 -8.57 9.38 4.72
C THR A 45 -8.36 9.39 3.22
N ILE A 46 -8.76 8.32 2.53
CA ILE A 46 -8.68 8.23 1.06
C ILE A 46 -9.58 9.28 0.41
N LYS A 47 -10.83 9.39 0.87
CA LYS A 47 -11.78 10.41 0.40
C LYS A 47 -11.25 11.82 0.68
N TYR A 48 -10.74 12.06 1.89
CA TYR A 48 -10.16 13.35 2.25
C TYR A 48 -9.04 13.77 1.29
N ALA A 49 -8.12 12.87 0.96
CA ALA A 49 -7.04 13.18 0.03
C ALA A 49 -7.57 13.57 -1.37
N LEU A 50 -8.52 12.79 -1.89
CA LEU A 50 -9.15 13.05 -3.20
C LEU A 50 -9.94 14.36 -3.21
N GLU A 51 -10.74 14.63 -2.18
CA GLU A 51 -11.57 15.84 -2.04
C GLU A 51 -10.71 17.11 -1.88
N ASN A 52 -9.51 16.98 -1.29
CA ASN A 52 -8.53 18.07 -1.18
C ASN A 52 -7.59 18.16 -2.40
N GLY A 53 -7.99 17.58 -3.53
CA GLY A 53 -7.34 17.79 -4.83
C GLY A 53 -6.07 16.97 -5.04
N ALA A 54 -5.86 15.87 -4.32
CA ALA A 54 -4.80 14.93 -4.65
C ALA A 54 -4.92 14.48 -6.11
N LYS A 55 -3.81 14.56 -6.86
CA LYS A 55 -3.74 14.06 -8.22
C LYS A 55 -4.01 12.55 -8.26
N ALA A 56 -3.45 11.82 -7.30
CA ALA A 56 -3.74 10.40 -7.11
C ALA A 56 -3.45 9.97 -5.67
N VAL A 57 -4.10 8.88 -5.25
CA VAL A 57 -3.85 8.21 -3.98
C VAL A 57 -3.24 6.85 -4.26
N ILE A 58 -2.04 6.61 -3.71
CA ILE A 58 -1.33 5.35 -3.80
C ILE A 58 -1.39 4.69 -2.43
N LEU A 59 -2.02 3.53 -2.32
CA LEU A 59 -2.19 2.78 -1.10
C LEU A 59 -1.13 1.70 -1.01
N MET A 60 -0.49 1.58 0.15
CA MET A 60 0.38 0.46 0.46
C MET A 60 0.02 -0.19 1.78
N SER A 61 0.07 -1.52 1.82
CA SER A 61 -0.28 -2.27 3.02
C SER A 61 0.41 -3.63 3.04
N HIS A 62 0.10 -4.41 4.06
CA HIS A 62 0.50 -5.80 4.14
C HIS A 62 -0.69 -6.65 4.57
N LEU A 63 -0.62 -7.94 4.24
CA LEU A 63 -1.59 -8.94 4.67
C LEU A 63 -0.85 -10.16 5.19
N GLY A 64 -1.20 -10.59 6.40
CA GLY A 64 -0.63 -11.80 7.00
C GLY A 64 0.89 -11.76 7.18
N ARG A 65 1.50 -12.94 7.03
CA ARG A 65 2.94 -13.17 7.19
C ARG A 65 3.45 -14.03 6.03
N PRO A 66 3.71 -13.41 4.88
CA PRO A 66 4.31 -14.09 3.74
C PRO A 66 5.83 -14.30 3.88
N ASP A 67 6.46 -13.79 4.94
CA ASP A 67 7.88 -13.96 5.30
C ASP A 67 8.86 -13.62 4.15
N GLY A 68 8.53 -12.57 3.38
CA GLY A 68 9.35 -12.10 2.27
C GLY A 68 9.23 -12.92 0.97
N ARG A 69 8.12 -13.62 0.78
CA ARG A 69 7.85 -14.36 -0.46
C ARG A 69 6.46 -14.09 -1.02
N LYS A 70 6.37 -14.10 -2.35
CA LYS A 70 5.07 -14.06 -3.03
C LYS A 70 4.27 -15.33 -2.71
N ASN A 71 3.04 -15.13 -2.25
CA ASN A 71 2.12 -16.21 -1.92
C ASN A 71 0.69 -15.71 -2.08
N ASP A 72 -0.02 -16.28 -3.05
CA ASP A 72 -1.38 -15.88 -3.45
C ASP A 72 -2.38 -15.86 -2.29
N LYS A 73 -2.16 -16.65 -1.23
CA LYS A 73 -2.99 -16.61 -0.01
C LYS A 73 -2.99 -15.22 0.66
N TYR A 74 -1.91 -14.46 0.48
CA TYR A 74 -1.68 -13.17 1.11
C TYR A 74 -1.73 -12.00 0.11
N THR A 75 -2.31 -12.20 -1.08
CA THR A 75 -2.49 -11.11 -2.05
C THR A 75 -3.49 -10.07 -1.53
N LEU A 76 -3.25 -8.80 -1.86
CA LEU A 76 -4.18 -7.70 -1.59
C LEU A 76 -5.24 -7.52 -2.68
N LYS A 77 -5.27 -8.36 -3.72
CA LYS A 77 -6.25 -8.24 -4.80
C LYS A 77 -7.72 -8.24 -4.33
N PRO A 78 -8.19 -9.13 -3.43
CA PRO A 78 -9.54 -9.05 -2.86
C PRO A 78 -9.80 -7.76 -2.08
N VAL A 79 -8.76 -7.18 -1.49
CA VAL A 79 -8.86 -5.90 -0.78
C VAL A 79 -9.06 -4.75 -1.77
N ALA A 80 -8.40 -4.77 -2.94
CA ALA A 80 -8.62 -3.78 -3.98
C ALA A 80 -10.11 -3.72 -4.40
N GLU A 81 -10.73 -4.87 -4.62
CA GLU A 81 -12.14 -4.99 -4.98
C GLU A 81 -13.07 -4.46 -3.87
N GLU A 82 -12.72 -4.69 -2.61
CA GLU A 82 -13.51 -4.20 -1.48
C GLU A 82 -13.36 -2.68 -1.29
N VAL A 83 -12.15 -2.13 -1.48
CA VAL A 83 -11.92 -0.68 -1.48
C VAL A 83 -12.71 -0.03 -2.62
N GLU A 84 -12.70 -0.60 -3.82
CA GLU A 84 -13.46 -0.11 -4.97
C GLU A 84 -14.96 -0.02 -4.67
N LYS A 85 -15.54 -1.07 -4.05
CA LYS A 85 -16.94 -1.08 -3.61
C LYS A 85 -17.25 0.01 -2.59
N LEU A 86 -16.42 0.13 -1.54
CA LEU A 86 -16.66 1.08 -0.44
C LEU A 86 -16.42 2.55 -0.86
N LEU A 87 -15.48 2.77 -1.79
CA LEU A 87 -15.19 4.09 -2.33
C LEU A 87 -16.15 4.48 -3.46
N ASN A 88 -16.83 3.51 -4.07
CA ASN A 88 -17.61 3.66 -5.29
C ASN A 88 -16.79 4.31 -6.42
N LYS A 89 -15.54 3.86 -6.56
CA LYS A 89 -14.56 4.40 -7.52
C LYS A 89 -13.58 3.31 -7.90
N LYS A 90 -13.22 3.25 -9.18
CA LYS A 90 -12.27 2.28 -9.72
C LYS A 90 -10.95 2.31 -8.95
N VAL A 91 -10.47 1.13 -8.53
CA VAL A 91 -9.15 0.97 -7.90
C VAL A 91 -8.24 0.19 -8.84
N ILE A 92 -7.10 0.78 -9.19
CA ILE A 92 -6.08 0.10 -9.99
C ILE A 92 -5.22 -0.73 -9.07
N PHE A 93 -5.15 -2.03 -9.31
CA PHE A 93 -4.29 -2.93 -8.55
C PHE A 93 -2.95 -3.14 -9.28
N ALA A 94 -1.83 -2.89 -8.60
CA ALA A 94 -0.51 -3.19 -9.11
C ALA A 94 -0.06 -4.57 -8.63
N ASN A 95 0.57 -5.36 -9.52
CA ASN A 95 1.04 -6.73 -9.22
C ASN A 95 2.31 -6.75 -8.34
N ASP A 96 2.86 -5.59 -8.01
CA ASP A 96 3.99 -5.41 -7.12
C ASP A 96 3.88 -4.08 -6.36
N CYS A 97 4.79 -3.80 -5.43
CA CYS A 97 4.87 -2.55 -4.68
C CYS A 97 6.08 -1.68 -5.02
N VAL A 98 7.05 -2.24 -5.72
CA VAL A 98 8.29 -1.58 -6.16
C VAL A 98 8.64 -2.03 -7.58
N GLY A 99 9.59 -1.34 -8.21
CA GLY A 99 10.08 -1.68 -9.54
C GLY A 99 9.50 -0.82 -10.66
N GLU A 100 10.05 -0.97 -11.86
CA GLU A 100 9.83 -0.05 -12.98
C GLU A 100 8.37 0.03 -13.43
N GLU A 101 7.64 -1.08 -13.42
CA GLU A 101 6.21 -1.10 -13.78
C GLU A 101 5.37 -0.26 -12.80
N VAL A 102 5.61 -0.43 -11.50
CA VAL A 102 4.92 0.34 -10.45
C VAL A 102 5.32 1.81 -10.52
N GLU A 103 6.61 2.10 -10.68
CA GLU A 103 7.11 3.48 -10.82
C GLU A 103 6.48 4.19 -12.03
N LYS A 104 6.32 3.49 -13.18
CA LYS A 104 5.63 4.04 -14.34
C LYS A 104 4.14 4.27 -14.08
N LEU A 105 3.48 3.32 -13.43
CA LEU A 105 2.06 3.41 -13.10
C LEU A 105 1.77 4.61 -12.17
N THR A 106 2.66 4.87 -11.20
CA THR A 106 2.48 5.94 -10.21
C THR A 106 3.13 7.27 -10.63
N ALA A 107 3.95 7.32 -11.69
CA ALA A 107 4.62 8.56 -12.12
C ALA A 107 3.64 9.64 -12.59
N ASN A 108 2.65 9.26 -13.41
CA ASN A 108 1.69 10.21 -13.97
C ASN A 108 0.29 9.59 -14.13
N PRO A 109 -0.35 9.18 -13.03
CA PRO A 109 -1.71 8.64 -13.08
C PRO A 109 -2.73 9.71 -13.47
N GLU A 110 -3.87 9.26 -13.98
CA GLU A 110 -5.03 10.12 -14.24
C GLU A 110 -5.50 10.79 -12.95
N GLU A 111 -6.05 12.01 -13.07
CA GLU A 111 -6.48 12.78 -11.91
C GLU A 111 -7.59 12.08 -11.13
N GLY A 112 -7.41 12.02 -9.81
CA GLY A 112 -8.30 11.32 -8.90
C GLY A 112 -8.14 9.79 -8.90
N SER A 113 -7.09 9.24 -9.54
CA SER A 113 -6.82 7.79 -9.51
C SER A 113 -6.58 7.28 -8.09
N VAL A 114 -7.01 6.04 -7.84
CA VAL A 114 -6.65 5.29 -6.64
C VAL A 114 -5.94 4.02 -7.06
N ILE A 115 -4.72 3.84 -6.56
CA ILE A 115 -3.85 2.71 -6.89
C ILE A 115 -3.58 1.94 -5.59
N LEU A 116 -3.81 0.63 -5.57
CA LEU A 116 -3.38 -0.25 -4.48
C LEU A 116 -2.17 -1.06 -4.93
N LEU A 117 -1.06 -0.90 -4.21
CA LEU A 117 0.14 -1.72 -4.38
C LEU A 117 -0.05 -3.11 -3.77
N GLU A 118 0.65 -4.10 -4.32
CA GLU A 118 0.67 -5.45 -3.75
C GLU A 118 1.34 -5.45 -2.35
N ASN A 119 1.16 -6.56 -1.63
CA ASN A 119 1.62 -6.79 -0.27
C ASN A 119 3.12 -6.48 -0.08
N LEU A 120 3.41 -5.46 0.74
CA LEU A 120 4.78 -5.02 1.05
C LEU A 120 5.65 -6.15 1.61
N ARG A 121 5.06 -7.09 2.38
CA ARG A 121 5.80 -8.19 3.00
C ARG A 121 6.17 -9.32 2.03
N TYR A 122 5.81 -9.22 0.75
CA TYR A 122 6.40 -10.08 -0.27
C TYR A 122 7.89 -9.79 -0.49
N HIS A 123 8.37 -8.64 -0.04
CA HIS A 123 9.78 -8.24 -0.07
C HIS A 123 10.37 -8.37 1.34
N ILE A 124 11.51 -9.07 1.47
CA ILE A 124 12.18 -9.27 2.78
C ILE A 124 12.63 -7.94 3.40
N GLU A 125 12.84 -6.94 2.55
CA GLU A 125 13.32 -5.60 2.85
C GLU A 125 12.33 -4.80 3.71
N GLU A 126 11.03 -5.12 3.62
CA GLU A 126 9.99 -4.49 4.43
C GLU A 126 10.15 -4.82 5.92
N GLU A 127 10.37 -6.09 6.26
CA GLU A 127 10.58 -6.53 7.66
C GLU A 127 12.07 -6.62 8.04
N GLY A 128 12.98 -6.45 7.08
CA GLY A 128 14.42 -6.63 7.20
C GLY A 128 14.86 -8.09 7.41
N LYS A 129 13.92 -9.02 7.41
CA LYS A 129 14.10 -10.45 7.64
C LYS A 129 12.98 -11.24 6.98
N GLY A 130 13.26 -12.49 6.64
CA GLY A 130 12.29 -13.41 6.08
C GLY A 130 12.80 -14.84 6.17
N VAL A 131 12.26 -15.70 5.31
CA VAL A 131 12.61 -17.12 5.27
C VAL A 131 12.98 -17.51 3.84
N ASN A 132 14.04 -18.30 3.61
CA ASN A 132 14.42 -18.85 2.30
C ASN A 132 13.68 -20.17 1.97
N GLU A 133 13.74 -20.66 0.73
CA GLU A 133 13.03 -21.89 0.31
C GLU A 133 13.18 -23.10 1.25
N ALA A 134 14.34 -23.23 1.92
CA ALA A 134 14.62 -24.29 2.88
C ALA A 134 14.01 -24.10 4.29
N GLY A 135 13.35 -22.97 4.55
CA GLY A 135 12.77 -22.66 5.87
C GLY A 135 13.71 -21.92 6.81
N GLU A 136 14.86 -21.46 6.32
CA GLU A 136 15.89 -20.82 7.14
C GLU A 136 15.69 -19.30 7.19
N LYS A 137 15.99 -18.71 8.35
CA LYS A 137 15.86 -17.26 8.56
C LYS A 137 16.98 -16.52 7.82
N ILE A 138 16.58 -15.59 6.97
CA ILE A 138 17.49 -14.69 6.25
C ILE A 138 17.23 -13.24 6.64
N LYS A 139 18.23 -12.38 6.44
CA LYS A 139 18.14 -10.94 6.67
C LYS A 139 18.42 -10.19 5.38
N ALA A 140 17.67 -9.13 5.14
CA ALA A 140 17.96 -8.22 4.05
C ALA A 140 19.24 -7.43 4.35
N SER A 141 20.04 -7.16 3.31
CA SER A 141 21.18 -6.26 3.45
C SER A 141 20.71 -4.82 3.70
N LYS A 142 21.54 -3.99 4.33
CA LYS A 142 21.19 -2.56 4.51
C LYS A 142 20.99 -1.84 3.17
N GLU A 143 21.79 -2.21 2.17
CA GLU A 143 21.75 -1.64 0.83
C GLU A 143 20.44 -1.98 0.12
N ASP A 144 19.95 -3.22 0.25
CA ASP A 144 18.69 -3.64 -0.37
C ASP A 144 17.49 -2.98 0.32
N ILE A 145 17.51 -2.87 1.65
CA ILE A 145 16.51 -2.09 2.40
C ILE A 145 16.49 -0.63 1.93
N GLU A 146 17.64 -0.02 1.69
CA GLU A 146 17.72 1.35 1.23
C GLU A 146 17.17 1.49 -0.21
N LYS A 147 17.50 0.56 -1.11
CA LYS A 147 16.94 0.52 -2.48
C LYS A 147 15.43 0.35 -2.46
N PHE A 148 14.91 -0.55 -1.63
CA PHE A 148 13.47 -0.80 -1.47
C PHE A 148 12.74 0.46 -1.00
N ARG A 149 13.25 1.12 0.04
CA ARG A 149 12.72 2.39 0.54
C ARG A 149 12.75 3.49 -0.53
N LYS A 150 13.85 3.62 -1.26
CA LYS A 150 13.98 4.58 -2.36
C LYS A 150 12.95 4.33 -3.45
N SER A 151 12.70 3.07 -3.83
CA SER A 151 11.68 2.74 -4.83
C SER A 151 10.27 3.07 -4.31
N LEU A 152 9.93 2.69 -3.06
CA LEU A 152 8.64 3.06 -2.46
C LEU A 152 8.41 4.57 -2.42
N SER A 153 9.42 5.35 -2.03
CA SER A 153 9.32 6.81 -1.93
C SER A 153 9.06 7.50 -3.28
N LYS A 154 9.41 6.89 -4.42
CA LYS A 154 9.13 7.48 -5.74
C LYS A 154 7.63 7.46 -6.10
N ASN A 155 6.85 6.61 -5.44
CA ASN A 155 5.42 6.43 -5.74
C ASN A 155 4.54 7.59 -5.25
N GLY A 156 5.07 8.52 -4.44
CA GLY A 156 4.32 9.65 -3.93
C GLY A 156 5.17 10.90 -3.75
N ASP A 157 4.50 12.05 -3.66
CA ASP A 157 5.10 13.34 -3.34
C ASP A 157 4.88 13.70 -1.86
N VAL A 158 3.85 13.11 -1.24
CA VAL A 158 3.46 13.24 0.17
C VAL A 158 3.23 11.85 0.74
N TYR A 159 3.61 11.63 2.01
CA TYR A 159 3.40 10.40 2.78
C TYR A 159 2.76 10.70 4.13
#